data_AF-A0A2V9X9J6-F1
#
_entry.id   AF-A0A2V9X9J6-F1
#
_cell.length_a   1.000
_cell.length_b   1.000
_cell.length_c   1.000
_cell.angle_alpha   90.00
_cell.angle_beta   90.00
_cell.angle_gamma   90.00
#
_symmetry.space_group_name_H-M   'P 1'
#
loop_
_entity.id
_entity.type
_entity.pdbx_description
1 polymer ?
#
loop_
_entity_poly.entity_id
_entity_poly.type
_entity_poly.pdbx_seq_one_letter_code
_entity_poly.pdbx_strand_id
1 'polypeptide(L)'
;MKQRNGDRRRISFAIVALTCSLHSLASGQAQTSPQIVHGFNQVAISPNASYVAWVEPLVADNGESTGNSAIYIQDLKSADAQPKRISASATSAAEEDVTWSPDSEHIAFLSDAGKSGQSQLYVADIV
;
A
#
# COMPACT_ATOMS: atom_id res chain seq x y z
N MET A 1 -0.63 70.62 -63.52
CA MET A 1 0.70 70.36 -64.10
C MET A 1 1.57 69.68 -63.05
N LYS A 2 2.14 68.52 -63.41
CA LYS A 2 3.31 67.85 -62.79
C LYS A 2 3.13 67.09 -61.46
N GLN A 3 2.82 65.80 -61.63
CA GLN A 3 3.27 64.68 -60.80
C GLN A 3 4.79 64.73 -60.55
N ARG A 4 5.24 64.38 -59.33
CA ARG A 4 6.53 63.69 -59.16
C ARG A 4 6.54 62.78 -57.93
N ASN A 5 6.60 61.50 -58.27
CA ASN A 5 6.93 60.30 -57.52
C ASN A 5 8.01 60.47 -56.44
N GLY A 6 7.80 59.81 -55.29
CA GLY A 6 8.79 59.65 -54.22
C GLY A 6 8.53 58.36 -53.46
N ASP A 7 9.05 57.26 -54.02
CA ASP A 7 9.00 55.87 -53.54
C ASP A 7 9.71 55.71 -52.17
N ARG A 8 9.00 55.20 -51.15
CA ARG A 8 9.60 54.60 -49.95
C ARG A 8 8.77 53.41 -49.43
N ARG A 9 9.08 52.26 -50.01
CA ARG A 9 8.99 50.87 -49.51
C ARG A 9 8.76 50.74 -47.99
N ARG A 10 7.69 50.06 -47.58
CA ARG A 10 7.61 49.34 -46.28
C ARG A 10 6.78 48.04 -46.40
N ILE A 11 7.54 46.94 -46.54
CA ILE A 11 7.41 45.59 -45.96
C ILE A 11 5.99 45.12 -45.60
N SER A 12 5.48 44.18 -46.40
CA SER A 12 4.27 43.40 -46.13
C SER A 12 4.49 42.40 -44.99
N PHE A 13 3.50 42.27 -44.10
CA PHE A 13 3.31 41.05 -43.31
C PHE A 13 1.84 40.63 -43.40
N ALA A 14 1.62 39.42 -43.92
CA ALA A 14 0.33 38.78 -43.99
C ALA A 14 -0.12 38.37 -42.58
N ILE A 15 -1.34 38.72 -42.18
CA ILE A 15 -1.96 38.18 -40.97
C ILE A 15 -2.92 37.08 -41.42
N VAL A 16 -2.47 35.84 -41.18
CA VAL A 16 -3.25 34.61 -41.23
C VAL A 16 -3.88 34.37 -39.85
N ALA A 17 -4.96 33.59 -39.86
CA ALA A 17 -5.70 32.99 -38.73
C ALA A 17 -6.91 33.83 -38.29
N LEU A 18 -8.10 33.23 -38.12
CA LEU A 18 -8.31 32.19 -37.12
C LEU A 18 -9.55 31.35 -37.45
N THR A 19 -9.40 30.10 -37.87
CA THR A 19 -10.47 29.10 -37.70
C THR A 19 -10.28 28.46 -36.33
N CYS A 20 -11.13 28.84 -35.38
CA CYS A 20 -11.14 28.25 -34.05
C CYS A 20 -11.91 26.92 -34.11
N SER A 21 -11.19 25.80 -34.23
CA SER A 21 -11.79 24.48 -33.97
C SER A 21 -11.60 24.15 -32.49
N LEU A 22 -12.65 24.36 -31.69
CA LEU A 22 -12.70 23.81 -30.33
C LEU A 22 -12.77 22.28 -30.42
N HIS A 23 -11.65 21.61 -30.17
CA HIS A 23 -11.68 20.21 -29.79
C HIS A 23 -11.73 20.17 -28.26
N SER A 24 -12.89 19.84 -27.71
CA SER A 24 -12.98 19.51 -26.28
C SER A 24 -12.17 18.24 -26.06
N LEU A 25 -10.98 18.38 -25.48
CA LEU A 25 -10.30 17.26 -24.86
C LEU A 25 -10.99 17.05 -23.52
N ALA A 26 -12.07 16.27 -23.53
CA ALA A 26 -12.52 15.62 -22.30
C ALA A 26 -11.42 14.65 -21.90
N SER A 27 -10.48 15.11 -21.06
CA SER A 27 -9.58 14.23 -20.34
C SER A 27 -10.44 13.45 -19.35
N GLY A 28 -10.99 12.33 -19.81
CA GLY A 28 -11.58 11.32 -18.95
C GLY A 28 -10.46 10.76 -18.09
N GLN A 29 -10.22 11.39 -16.94
CA GLN A 29 -9.49 10.75 -15.86
C GLN A 29 -10.38 9.59 -15.44
N ALA A 30 -10.03 8.37 -15.86
CA ALA A 30 -10.61 7.18 -15.27
C ALA A 30 -10.28 7.23 -13.79
N GLN A 31 -11.28 7.54 -12.94
CA GLN A 31 -11.15 7.35 -11.51
C GLN A 31 -11.08 5.84 -11.28
N THR A 32 -9.86 5.30 -11.22
CA THR A 32 -9.65 3.95 -10.72
C THR A 32 -10.05 3.97 -9.25
N SER A 33 -11.12 3.25 -8.90
CA SER A 33 -11.38 2.94 -7.49
C SER A 33 -10.10 2.37 -6.89
N PRO A 34 -9.59 2.89 -5.76
CA PRO A 34 -8.41 2.32 -5.14
C PRO A 34 -8.71 0.84 -4.86
N GLN A 35 -7.95 -0.03 -5.50
CA GLN A 35 -8.02 -1.45 -5.18
C GLN A 35 -7.29 -1.60 -3.85
N ILE A 36 -8.03 -1.86 -2.77
CA ILE A 36 -7.40 -2.21 -1.49
C ILE A 36 -6.88 -3.64 -1.67
N VAL A 37 -5.57 -3.76 -1.85
CA VAL A 37 -4.89 -5.05 -1.95
C VAL A 37 -4.63 -5.54 -0.53
N HIS A 38 -5.12 -6.72 -0.21
CA HIS A 38 -4.80 -7.38 1.05
C HIS A 38 -3.38 -7.96 0.98
N GLY A 39 -2.49 -7.48 1.86
CA GLY A 39 -1.07 -7.83 1.86
C GLY A 39 -0.74 -8.92 2.87
N PHE A 40 0.32 -9.68 2.58
CA PHE A 40 0.94 -10.64 3.50
C PHE A 40 2.46 -10.45 3.46
N ASN A 41 3.07 -10.11 4.59
CA ASN A 41 4.51 -9.86 4.67
C ASN A 41 5.30 -11.15 4.87
N GLN A 42 4.71 -12.12 5.57
CA GLN A 42 5.35 -13.38 5.89
C GLN A 42 4.32 -14.47 6.15
N VAL A 43 4.67 -15.71 5.83
CA VAL A 43 3.90 -16.92 6.14
C VAL A 43 4.85 -18.01 6.64
N ALA A 44 4.47 -18.77 7.66
CA ALA A 44 5.24 -19.88 8.18
C ALA A 44 4.33 -21.01 8.70
N ILE A 45 4.62 -22.26 8.34
CA ILE A 45 3.92 -23.45 8.84
C ILE A 45 4.69 -24.01 10.05
N SER A 46 3.97 -24.43 11.09
CA SER A 46 4.58 -25.05 12.27
C SER A 46 5.31 -26.35 11.94
N PRO A 47 6.38 -26.73 12.66
CA PRO A 47 7.11 -27.97 12.41
C PRO A 47 6.25 -29.23 12.41
N ASN A 48 5.22 -29.29 13.27
CA ASN A 48 4.26 -30.39 13.34
C ASN A 48 3.10 -30.29 12.31
N ALA A 49 3.16 -29.33 11.38
CA ALA A 49 2.18 -29.04 10.33
C ALA A 49 0.74 -28.81 10.81
N SER A 50 0.54 -28.50 12.09
CA SER A 50 -0.80 -28.29 12.67
C SER A 50 -1.27 -26.84 12.56
N TYR A 51 -0.35 -25.89 12.35
CA TYR A 51 -0.67 -24.48 12.33
C TYR A 51 0.02 -23.75 11.19
N VAL A 52 -0.60 -22.66 10.72
CA VAL A 52 0.05 -21.66 9.88
C VAL A 52 -0.01 -20.31 10.59
N ALA A 53 1.10 -19.59 10.59
CA ALA A 53 1.20 -18.21 11.03
C ALA A 53 1.41 -17.29 9.82
N TRP A 54 0.83 -16.11 9.83
CA TRP A 54 1.10 -15.08 8.84
C TRP A 54 1.07 -13.68 9.43
N VAL A 55 1.74 -12.76 8.75
CA VAL A 55 1.82 -11.34 9.10
C VAL A 55 1.04 -10.53 8.07
N GLU A 56 0.04 -9.78 8.53
CA GLU A 56 -0.77 -8.87 7.71
C GLU A 56 -0.45 -7.40 8.01
N PRO A 57 -0.14 -6.57 7.01
CA PRO A 57 -0.14 -5.12 7.17
C PRO A 57 -1.55 -4.61 7.49
N LEU A 58 -1.67 -3.74 8.48
CA LEU A 58 -2.93 -3.07 8.79
C LEU A 58 -3.03 -1.80 7.95
N VAL A 59 -4.13 -1.69 7.20
CA VAL A 59 -4.46 -0.51 6.38
C VAL A 59 -5.65 0.23 6.97
N ALA A 60 -5.66 1.55 6.82
CA ALA A 60 -6.80 2.38 7.20
C ALA A 60 -7.95 2.25 6.17
N ASP A 61 -9.13 2.78 6.50
CA ASP A 61 -10.33 2.71 5.62
C ASP A 61 -10.10 3.33 4.23
N ASN A 62 -9.16 4.26 4.11
CA ASN A 62 -8.75 4.88 2.85
C ASN A 62 -7.71 4.06 2.05
N GLY A 63 -7.31 2.88 2.56
CA GLY A 63 -6.32 1.99 1.96
C GLY A 63 -4.86 2.36 2.23
N GLU A 64 -4.60 3.40 3.03
CA GLU A 64 -3.23 3.79 3.38
C GLU A 64 -2.65 2.85 4.45
N SER A 65 -1.35 2.59 4.37
CA SER A 65 -0.64 1.83 5.39
C SER A 65 -0.69 2.56 6.73
N THR A 66 -1.05 1.84 7.80
CA THR A 66 -0.98 2.39 9.16
C THR A 66 0.42 2.31 9.76
N GLY A 67 1.36 1.63 9.09
CA GLY A 67 2.66 1.25 9.64
C GLY A 67 2.61 0.11 10.66
N ASN A 68 1.42 -0.35 11.03
CA ASN A 68 1.23 -1.50 11.92
C ASN A 68 1.00 -2.78 11.13
N SER A 69 1.18 -3.91 11.81
CA SER A 69 0.88 -5.24 11.27
C SER A 69 0.33 -6.13 12.38
N ALA A 70 -0.32 -7.22 11.99
CA ALA A 70 -0.87 -8.20 12.90
C ALA A 70 -0.36 -9.60 12.55
N ILE A 71 -0.01 -10.36 13.58
CA ILE A 71 0.30 -11.78 13.46
C ILE A 71 -0.97 -12.58 13.72
N TYR A 72 -1.29 -13.48 12.81
CA TYR A 72 -2.40 -14.42 12.95
C TYR A 72 -1.88 -15.85 12.90
N ILE A 73 -2.58 -16.73 13.63
CA ILE A 73 -2.35 -18.18 13.62
C ILE A 73 -3.67 -18.88 13.34
N GLN A 74 -3.63 -19.87 12.45
CA GLN A 74 -4.76 -20.71 12.11
C GLN A 74 -4.44 -22.18 12.42
N ASP A 75 -5.36 -22.88 13.07
CA ASP A 75 -5.34 -24.34 13.17
C ASP A 75 -5.76 -24.95 11.83
N LEU A 76 -4.88 -25.78 11.26
CA LEU A 76 -5.07 -26.45 9.99
C LEU A 76 -5.85 -27.77 10.11
N LYS A 77 -6.02 -28.29 11.33
CA LYS A 77 -6.77 -29.54 11.58
C LYS A 77 -8.27 -29.31 11.73
N SER A 78 -8.68 -28.07 11.98
CA SER A 78 -10.07 -27.68 12.11
C SER A 78 -10.48 -26.76 10.97
N ALA A 79 -11.28 -27.27 10.04
CA ALA A 79 -11.73 -26.50 8.86
C ALA A 79 -12.54 -25.24 9.22
N ASP A 80 -13.18 -25.24 10.40
CA ASP A 80 -14.02 -24.14 10.88
C ASP A 80 -13.32 -23.24 11.89
N ALA A 81 -12.06 -23.54 12.27
CA ALA A 81 -11.31 -22.70 13.20
C ALA A 81 -11.13 -21.30 12.60
N GLN A 82 -11.27 -20.28 13.43
CA GLN A 82 -11.01 -18.90 13.05
C GLN A 82 -9.56 -18.53 13.38
N PRO A 83 -8.93 -17.64 12.61
CA PRO A 83 -7.60 -17.14 12.92
C PRO A 83 -7.55 -16.48 14.30
N LYS A 84 -6.58 -16.87 15.13
CA LYS A 84 -6.27 -16.23 16.41
C LYS A 84 -5.20 -15.16 16.17
N ARG A 85 -5.47 -13.92 16.59
CA ARG A 85 -4.44 -12.88 16.63
C ARG A 85 -3.47 -13.14 17.79
N ILE A 86 -2.17 -13.11 17.50
CA ILE A 86 -1.11 -13.08 18.51
C ILE A 86 -0.50 -11.67 18.51
N SER A 87 -0.29 -11.10 19.70
CA SER A 87 0.29 -9.76 19.82
C SER A 87 1.01 -9.56 21.14
N ALA A 88 2.05 -8.73 21.12
CA ALA A 88 2.71 -8.20 22.30
C ALA A 88 1.99 -6.95 22.88
N SER A 89 0.96 -6.44 22.19
CA SER A 89 0.22 -5.24 22.56
C SER A 89 -1.28 -5.51 22.74
N ALA A 90 -1.91 -4.78 23.66
CA ALA A 90 -3.37 -4.71 23.76
C ALA A 90 -3.99 -3.84 22.64
N THR A 91 -3.18 -3.04 21.96
CA THR A 91 -3.56 -2.18 20.83
C THR A 91 -2.82 -2.61 19.55
N SER A 92 -2.80 -1.77 18.52
CA SER A 92 -1.96 -1.98 17.33
C SER A 92 -0.49 -1.76 17.64
N ALA A 93 0.37 -2.55 16.99
CA ALA A 93 1.83 -2.42 16.98
C ALA A 93 2.34 -2.84 15.60
N ALA A 94 3.60 -2.55 15.28
CA ALA A 94 4.30 -3.19 14.16
C ALA A 94 4.81 -4.55 14.64
N GLU A 95 4.31 -5.64 14.06
CA GLU A 95 4.62 -7.02 14.44
C GLU A 95 5.05 -7.84 13.23
N GLU A 96 6.25 -8.40 13.26
CA GLU A 96 6.90 -9.00 12.07
C GLU A 96 7.86 -10.14 12.44
N ASP A 97 8.50 -10.75 11.42
CA ASP A 97 9.56 -11.76 11.55
C ASP A 97 9.18 -12.95 12.44
N VAL A 98 8.02 -13.55 12.16
CA VAL A 98 7.51 -14.71 12.92
C VAL A 98 8.36 -15.96 12.68
N THR A 99 8.66 -16.70 13.74
CA THR A 99 9.28 -18.02 13.67
C THR A 99 8.69 -18.98 14.70
N TRP A 100 8.67 -20.26 14.37
CA TRP A 100 8.09 -21.32 15.19
C TRP A 100 9.14 -21.94 16.10
N SER A 101 8.76 -22.26 17.33
CA SER A 101 9.55 -23.15 18.17
C SER A 101 9.58 -24.57 17.57
N PRO A 102 10.66 -25.35 17.78
CA PRO A 102 10.77 -26.72 17.26
C PRO A 102 9.66 -27.66 17.76
N ASP A 103 9.15 -27.46 18.97
CA ASP A 103 8.04 -28.21 19.56
C ASP A 103 6.64 -27.79 19.02
N SER A 104 6.57 -26.71 18.25
CA SER A 104 5.32 -26.13 17.72
C SER A 104 4.35 -25.59 18.79
N GLU A 105 4.83 -25.25 19.98
CA GLU A 105 4.00 -24.71 21.08
C GLU A 105 4.11 -23.19 21.25
N HIS A 106 5.14 -22.58 20.66
CA HIS A 106 5.42 -21.16 20.78
C HIS A 106 5.76 -20.54 19.43
N ILE A 107 5.58 -19.22 19.35
CA ILE A 107 6.15 -18.40 18.29
C ILE A 107 7.02 -17.29 18.88
N ALA A 108 8.13 -16.99 18.20
CA ALA A 108 8.92 -15.80 18.45
C ALA A 108 8.68 -14.78 17.32
N PHE A 109 8.66 -13.50 17.66
CA PHE A 109 8.40 -12.42 16.69
C PHE A 109 9.00 -11.09 17.19
N LEU A 110 9.19 -10.15 16.26
CA LEU A 110 9.57 -8.78 16.59
C LEU A 110 8.33 -7.91 16.75
N SER A 111 8.33 -7.04 17.77
CA SER A 111 7.27 -6.06 17.98
C SER A 111 7.79 -4.76 18.58
N ASP A 112 7.21 -3.63 18.18
CA ASP A 112 7.46 -2.32 18.78
C ASP A 112 6.48 -1.97 19.91
N ALA A 113 5.68 -2.94 20.40
CA ALA A 113 4.66 -2.76 21.43
C ALA A 113 5.15 -2.06 22.71
N GLY A 114 6.40 -2.30 23.13
CA GLY A 114 6.98 -1.64 24.30
C GLY A 114 7.32 -0.16 24.07
N LYS A 115 7.71 0.20 22.85
CA LYS A 115 8.02 1.58 22.42
C LYS A 115 8.01 1.66 20.91
N SER A 116 7.12 2.50 20.38
CA SER A 116 6.94 2.67 18.93
C SER A 116 8.26 2.95 18.20
N GLY A 117 8.48 2.23 17.09
CA GLY A 117 9.70 2.30 16.29
C GLY A 117 10.93 1.63 16.91
N GLN A 118 10.78 0.95 18.06
CA GLN A 118 11.87 0.21 18.70
C GLN A 118 11.47 -1.27 18.87
N SER A 119 11.67 -2.06 17.81
CA SER A 119 11.38 -3.50 17.83
C SER A 119 12.16 -4.23 18.94
N GLN A 120 11.46 -5.08 19.68
CA GLN A 120 12.00 -6.01 20.67
C GLN A 120 11.57 -7.44 20.33
N LEU A 121 12.26 -8.44 20.87
CA LEU A 121 11.93 -9.84 20.71
C LEU A 121 10.87 -10.26 21.74
N TYR A 122 9.80 -10.88 21.25
CA TYR A 122 8.75 -11.48 22.07
C TYR A 122 8.60 -12.96 21.75
N VAL A 123 8.12 -13.71 22.74
CA VAL A 123 7.71 -15.12 22.59
C VAL A 123 6.30 -15.24 23.16
N ALA A 124 5.43 -15.93 22.44
CA ALA A 124 4.05 -16.17 22.85
C ALA A 124 3.67 -17.65 22.71
N ASP A 125 2.89 -18.13 23.67
CA ASP A 125 2.27 -19.44 23.65
C ASP A 125 1.07 -19.43 22.70
N ILE A 126 0.89 -20.51 21.95
CA ILE A 126 -0.23 -20.62 21.01
C ILE A 126 -1.32 -21.57 21.50
N VAL A 127 -0.96 -22.52 22.36
CA VAL A 127 -1.80 -23.57 22.97
C VAL A 127 -2.40 -23.15 24.30
#